data_AF-A0A3N7EEX9-F1
#
_entry.id   AF-A0A3N7EEX9-F1
#
_cell.length_a   1.000
_cell.length_b   1.000
_cell.length_c   1.000
_cell.angle_alpha   90.00
_cell.angle_beta   90.00
_cell.angle_gamma   90.00
#
_symmetry.space_group_name_H-M   'P 1'
#
loop_
_entity.id
_entity.type
_entity.pdbx_description
1 polymer ?
#
loop_
_entity_poly.entity_id
_entity_poly.type
_entity_poly.pdbx_seq_one_letter_code
_entity_poly.pdbx_strand_id
1 'polypeptide(L)'
;MKPSIAVTALLTLGLAQAVSAQEAAAAPPAAVALAPGAAHPKAPLGRWITESGNLEVNIAPCNPAGGNALCGKVVRVLANRSMSAPGADMAAADARPALGMTLLSGLRPAEGGSSEYQGEIYNRENVKTYRVNLTPAEPEQLLVHAYVGIPLFGKTQVWRRPAAEQGSGQ
;
A
#
# COMPACT_ATOMS: atom_id res chain seq x y z
N MET A 1 -71.49 -42.22 3.68
CA MET A 1 -70.89 -43.16 4.64
C MET A 1 -70.17 -42.36 5.73
N LYS A 2 -70.52 -42.63 6.99
CA LYS A 2 -70.16 -41.99 8.30
C LYS A 2 -68.79 -42.52 8.82
N PRO A 3 -68.23 -42.08 9.98
CA PRO A 3 -68.69 -41.12 11.03
C PRO A 3 -67.64 -40.03 11.39
N SER A 4 -67.95 -38.85 11.97
CA SER A 4 -68.25 -38.52 13.39
C SER A 4 -67.34 -39.15 14.44
N ILE A 5 -66.97 -38.37 15.49
CA ILE A 5 -66.33 -38.66 16.81
C ILE A 5 -65.14 -37.70 16.99
N ALA A 6 -64.91 -36.97 18.08
CA ALA A 6 -65.68 -36.65 19.28
C ALA A 6 -65.03 -35.44 19.96
N VAL A 7 -65.84 -34.76 20.76
CA VAL A 7 -65.47 -33.75 21.75
C VAL A 7 -64.56 -34.36 22.82
N THR A 8 -63.54 -33.62 23.25
CA THR A 8 -63.01 -33.76 24.63
C THR A 8 -62.53 -32.39 25.11
N ALA A 9 -63.31 -31.82 26.03
CA ALA A 9 -62.89 -30.72 26.88
C ALA A 9 -62.02 -31.26 28.01
N LEU A 10 -60.91 -30.58 28.31
CA LEU A 10 -60.20 -30.71 29.58
C LEU A 10 -60.03 -29.30 30.15
N LEU A 11 -60.77 -29.04 31.23
CA LEU A 11 -60.48 -27.95 32.16
C LEU A 11 -59.26 -28.34 33.00
N THR A 12 -58.30 -27.44 33.11
CA THR A 12 -57.48 -27.29 34.33
C THR A 12 -57.25 -25.81 34.64
N LEU A 13 -57.74 -25.41 35.81
CA LEU A 13 -57.35 -24.20 36.53
C LEU A 13 -55.85 -24.26 36.85
N GLY A 14 -55.12 -23.20 36.54
CA GLY A 14 -53.73 -23.00 36.98
C GLY A 14 -53.51 -21.54 37.33
N LEU A 15 -53.11 -21.31 38.59
CA LEU A 15 -53.10 -20.05 39.31
C LEU A 15 -52.30 -18.92 38.65
N ALA A 16 -52.81 -17.70 38.86
CA ALA A 16 -52.10 -16.45 38.68
C ALA A 16 -50.75 -16.44 39.41
N GLN A 17 -49.70 -16.02 38.71
CA GLN A 17 -48.52 -15.42 39.30
C GLN A 17 -48.18 -14.13 38.53
N ALA A 18 -47.58 -13.22 39.28
CA ALA A 18 -47.82 -11.80 39.22
C ALA A 18 -47.06 -11.07 38.11
N VAL A 19 -47.67 -9.95 37.69
CA VAL A 19 -47.07 -8.65 37.35
C VAL A 19 -45.57 -8.65 37.05
N SER A 20 -45.24 -8.31 35.81
CA SER A 20 -44.12 -7.41 35.51
C SER A 20 -44.43 -6.63 34.23
N ALA A 21 -44.24 -5.33 34.33
CA ALA A 21 -44.39 -4.32 33.28
C ALA A 21 -43.43 -4.58 32.11
N GLN A 22 -43.79 -4.15 30.90
CA GLN A 22 -43.32 -2.89 30.32
C GLN A 22 -43.86 -2.75 28.88
N GLU A 23 -44.35 -1.57 28.56
CA GLU A 23 -44.89 -1.15 27.27
C GLU A 23 -43.95 -1.44 26.08
N ALA A 24 -44.59 -1.85 24.98
CA ALA A 24 -44.03 -1.85 23.65
C ALA A 24 -43.77 -0.40 23.20
N ALA A 25 -42.51 -0.02 23.08
CA ALA A 25 -42.09 1.07 22.21
C ALA A 25 -41.26 0.48 21.07
N ALA A 26 -41.78 0.65 19.86
CA ALA A 26 -41.21 0.18 18.61
C ALA A 26 -39.74 0.63 18.44
N ALA A 27 -38.84 -0.32 18.20
CA ALA A 27 -37.49 -0.03 17.76
C ALA A 27 -37.48 0.25 16.24
N PRO A 28 -36.87 1.35 15.77
CA PRO A 28 -36.62 1.55 14.34
C PRO A 28 -35.60 0.53 13.82
N PRO A 29 -35.63 0.16 12.52
CA PRO A 29 -34.68 -0.78 11.94
C PRO A 29 -33.25 -0.22 12.08
N ALA A 30 -32.36 -1.03 12.64
CA ALA A 30 -30.94 -0.74 12.76
C ALA A 30 -30.35 -0.43 11.37
N ALA A 31 -29.95 0.83 11.16
CA ALA A 31 -29.15 1.21 10.02
C ALA A 31 -27.79 0.49 10.12
N VAL A 32 -27.50 -0.37 9.14
CA VAL A 32 -26.19 -1.00 8.99
C VAL A 32 -25.19 0.12 8.66
N ALA A 33 -24.44 0.56 9.66
CA ALA A 33 -23.35 1.51 9.47
C ALA A 33 -22.29 0.82 8.59
N LEU A 34 -22.18 1.28 7.33
CA LEU A 34 -21.05 0.98 6.47
C LEU A 34 -19.79 1.51 7.17
N ALA A 35 -19.00 0.61 7.75
CA ALA A 35 -17.70 0.97 8.30
C ALA A 35 -16.86 1.58 7.17
N PRO A 36 -16.21 2.74 7.38
CA PRO A 36 -15.26 3.28 6.41
C PRO A 36 -14.18 2.21 6.21
N GLY A 37 -14.01 1.76 4.96
CA GLY A 37 -12.96 0.80 4.62
C GLY A 37 -11.62 1.32 5.15
N ALA A 38 -10.87 0.44 5.83
CA ALA A 38 -9.53 0.75 6.29
C ALA A 38 -8.76 1.39 5.13
N ALA A 39 -8.22 2.60 5.33
CA ALA A 39 -7.36 3.22 4.35
C ALA A 39 -6.10 2.35 4.26
N HIS A 40 -6.01 1.53 3.21
CA HIS A 40 -4.78 0.78 2.95
C HIS A 40 -3.66 1.82 2.79
N PRO A 41 -2.50 1.62 3.44
CA PRO A 41 -1.35 2.49 3.23
C PRO A 41 -1.07 2.58 1.73
N LYS A 42 -1.06 3.81 1.20
CA LYS A 42 -0.97 4.04 -0.24
C LYS A 42 0.32 3.44 -0.77
N ALA A 43 0.25 2.31 -1.46
CA ALA A 43 1.44 1.64 -1.95
C ALA A 43 2.22 2.57 -2.93
N PRO A 44 3.56 2.56 -2.92
CA PRO A 44 4.39 3.44 -3.76
C PRO A 44 4.44 2.99 -5.23
N LEU A 45 3.37 2.39 -5.74
CA LEU A 45 3.31 1.77 -7.07
C LEU A 45 3.43 2.80 -8.21
N GLY A 46 3.90 2.34 -9.35
CA GLY A 46 3.98 3.08 -10.61
C GLY A 46 5.34 3.73 -10.85
N ARG A 47 5.37 4.67 -11.80
CA ARG A 47 6.59 5.32 -12.28
C ARG A 47 6.97 6.52 -11.40
N TRP A 48 8.28 6.69 -11.21
CA TRP A 48 8.90 7.74 -10.41
C TRP A 48 10.20 8.20 -11.04
N ILE A 49 10.45 9.50 -11.07
CA ILE A 49 11.71 10.12 -11.47
C ILE A 49 12.54 10.36 -10.21
N THR A 50 13.81 9.96 -10.24
CA THR A 50 14.76 10.20 -9.14
C THR A 50 14.97 11.69 -8.92
N GLU A 51 15.34 12.12 -7.70
CA GLU A 51 15.56 13.54 -7.41
C GLU A 51 16.58 14.20 -8.35
N SER A 52 17.64 13.47 -8.69
CA SER A 52 18.65 13.91 -9.66
C SER A 52 18.12 14.06 -11.10
N GLY A 53 16.91 13.56 -11.39
CA GLY A 53 16.37 13.47 -12.74
C GLY A 53 17.14 12.52 -13.66
N ASN A 54 17.88 11.56 -13.08
CA ASN A 54 18.74 10.65 -13.82
C ASN A 54 17.96 9.45 -14.40
N LEU A 55 17.04 8.90 -13.61
CA LEU A 55 16.34 7.66 -13.94
C LEU A 55 14.84 7.82 -13.75
N GLU A 56 14.08 7.12 -14.59
CA GLU A 56 12.68 6.79 -14.34
C GLU A 56 12.61 5.33 -13.87
N VAL A 57 12.02 5.11 -12.71
CA VAL A 57 11.93 3.82 -12.02
C VAL A 57 10.45 3.46 -11.88
N ASN A 58 10.07 2.26 -12.34
CA ASN A 58 8.74 1.72 -12.14
C ASN A 58 8.75 0.76 -10.94
N ILE A 59 7.94 1.08 -9.92
CA ILE A 59 7.73 0.25 -8.73
C ILE A 59 6.48 -0.62 -8.96
N ALA A 60 6.67 -1.93 -8.94
CA ALA A 60 5.63 -2.92 -9.17
C ALA A 60 5.91 -4.20 -8.37
N PRO A 61 4.97 -5.17 -8.26
CA PRO A 61 5.28 -6.47 -7.69
C PRO A 61 6.50 -7.10 -8.36
N CYS A 62 7.41 -7.65 -7.55
CA CYS A 62 8.65 -8.26 -8.08
C CYS A 62 8.36 -9.42 -9.04
N ASN A 63 7.28 -10.17 -8.78
CA ASN A 63 6.77 -11.23 -9.63
C ASN A 63 5.36 -10.83 -10.11
N PRO A 64 5.14 -10.68 -11.42
CA PRO A 64 3.83 -10.31 -11.97
C PRO A 64 2.76 -11.39 -11.75
N ALA A 65 3.14 -12.66 -11.53
CA ALA A 65 2.20 -13.72 -11.17
C ALA A 65 1.74 -13.66 -9.69
N GLY A 66 2.30 -12.73 -8.89
CA GLY A 66 1.94 -12.52 -7.50
C GLY A 66 3.15 -12.48 -6.56
N GLY A 67 2.99 -11.81 -5.42
CA GLY A 67 4.00 -11.71 -4.38
C GLY A 67 3.79 -10.49 -3.47
N ASN A 68 4.34 -10.56 -2.27
CA ASN A 68 4.12 -9.56 -1.22
C ASN A 68 5.18 -8.46 -1.21
N ALA A 69 6.19 -8.58 -2.10
CA ALA A 69 7.30 -7.65 -2.21
C ALA A 69 7.22 -6.86 -3.52
N LEU A 70 7.52 -5.57 -3.43
CA LEU A 70 7.66 -4.69 -4.59
C LEU A 70 9.13 -4.54 -4.99
N CYS A 71 9.34 -4.30 -6.27
CA CYS A 71 10.64 -4.05 -6.88
C CYS A 71 10.55 -2.78 -7.74
N GLY A 72 11.59 -1.98 -7.72
CA GLY A 72 11.75 -0.81 -8.59
C GLY A 72 12.71 -1.14 -9.72
N LYS A 73 12.24 -1.15 -10.96
CA LYS A 73 13.06 -1.36 -12.16
C LYS A 73 13.23 -0.07 -12.93
N VAL A 74 14.43 0.19 -13.42
CA VAL A 74 14.71 1.34 -14.30
C VAL A 74 14.02 1.10 -15.65
N VAL A 75 13.10 1.99 -16.01
CA VAL A 75 12.35 1.95 -17.29
C VAL A 75 12.82 2.99 -18.29
N ARG A 76 13.53 4.02 -17.83
CA ARG A 76 14.14 5.05 -18.70
C ARG A 76 15.39 5.63 -18.04
N VAL A 77 16.39 5.93 -18.86
CA VAL A 77 17.55 6.74 -18.47
C VAL A 77 17.32 8.12 -19.07
N LEU A 78 17.27 9.14 -18.21
CA LEU A 78 16.89 10.51 -18.59
C LEU A 78 18.10 11.43 -18.76
N ALA A 79 19.18 11.17 -18.01
CA ALA A 79 20.40 11.97 -18.02
C ALA A 79 21.60 11.12 -17.55
N ASN A 80 22.74 11.76 -17.32
CA ASN A 80 23.91 11.20 -16.65
C ASN A 80 24.22 11.97 -15.35
N ARG A 81 23.29 11.98 -14.39
CA ARG A 81 23.43 12.76 -13.14
C ARG A 81 23.59 11.85 -11.94
N SER A 82 24.56 12.17 -11.09
CA SER A 82 24.82 11.42 -9.86
C SER A 82 23.60 11.43 -8.94
N MET A 83 23.29 10.28 -8.33
CA MET A 83 22.30 10.19 -7.24
C MET A 83 22.95 10.44 -5.88
N SER A 84 24.29 10.38 -5.82
CA SER A 84 25.08 10.45 -4.59
C SER A 84 25.65 11.86 -4.35
N ALA A 85 25.92 12.59 -5.43
CA ALA A 85 26.52 13.93 -5.47
C ALA A 85 25.66 14.88 -6.32
N PRO A 86 24.78 15.69 -5.69
CA PRO A 86 23.92 16.63 -6.41
C PRO A 86 24.73 17.58 -7.31
N GLY A 87 24.29 17.75 -8.56
CA GLY A 87 24.92 18.64 -9.53
C GLY A 87 26.14 18.06 -10.27
N ALA A 88 26.60 16.87 -9.91
CA ALA A 88 27.70 16.20 -10.59
C ALA A 88 27.20 15.19 -11.65
N ASP A 89 28.04 14.92 -12.65
CA ASP A 89 27.86 13.80 -13.56
C ASP A 89 28.00 12.47 -12.82
N MET A 90 27.21 11.48 -13.23
CA MET A 90 27.35 10.13 -12.73
C MET A 90 28.59 9.46 -13.33
N ALA A 91 29.45 8.91 -12.46
CA ALA A 91 30.49 7.95 -12.85
C ALA A 91 30.08 6.57 -12.32
N ALA A 92 29.50 5.75 -13.19
CA ALA A 92 29.05 4.41 -12.79
C ALA A 92 30.25 3.46 -12.61
N ALA A 93 30.40 2.91 -11.41
CA ALA A 93 31.35 1.82 -11.15
C ALA A 93 30.82 0.47 -11.72
N ASP A 94 29.51 0.32 -11.85
CA ASP A 94 28.87 -0.81 -12.52
C ASP A 94 28.70 -0.55 -14.03
N ALA A 95 29.40 -1.32 -14.86
CA ALA A 95 29.36 -1.23 -16.31
C ALA A 95 28.07 -1.78 -16.96
N ARG A 96 27.23 -2.51 -16.22
CA ARG A 96 25.98 -3.07 -16.76
C ARG A 96 25.01 -1.93 -17.13
N PRO A 97 24.21 -2.06 -18.20
CA PRO A 97 23.23 -1.04 -18.57
C PRO A 97 22.26 -0.70 -17.44
N ALA A 98 21.96 0.58 -17.26
CA ALA A 98 21.00 1.02 -16.25
C ALA A 98 19.57 0.55 -16.58
N LEU A 99 19.20 0.58 -17.86
CA LEU A 99 17.87 0.19 -18.34
C LEU A 99 17.57 -1.27 -17.99
N GLY A 100 16.41 -1.52 -17.39
CA GLY A 100 15.98 -2.84 -16.94
C GLY A 100 16.56 -3.30 -15.60
N MET A 101 17.55 -2.57 -15.05
CA MET A 101 18.15 -2.90 -13.77
C MET A 101 17.13 -2.78 -12.63
N THR A 102 17.14 -3.75 -11.72
CA THR A 102 16.41 -3.64 -10.45
C THR A 102 17.19 -2.70 -9.53
N LEU A 103 16.68 -1.49 -9.33
CA LEU A 103 17.27 -0.48 -8.46
C LEU A 103 16.76 -0.60 -7.02
N LEU A 104 15.48 -0.94 -6.85
CA LEU A 104 14.86 -1.19 -5.53
C LEU A 104 14.42 -2.65 -5.44
N SER A 105 14.68 -3.30 -4.30
CA SER A 105 14.34 -4.71 -4.08
C SER A 105 13.77 -4.97 -2.70
N GLY A 106 12.93 -6.00 -2.59
CA GLY A 106 12.44 -6.50 -1.31
C GLY A 106 11.52 -5.54 -0.56
N LEU A 107 10.93 -4.56 -1.24
CA LEU A 107 10.07 -3.55 -0.61
C LEU A 107 8.82 -4.20 -0.02
N ARG A 108 8.62 -4.05 1.29
CA ARG A 108 7.43 -4.54 2.01
C ARG A 108 6.87 -3.44 2.91
N PRO A 109 5.56 -3.42 3.18
CA PRO A 109 5.00 -2.51 4.17
C PRO A 109 5.74 -2.65 5.51
N ALA A 110 6.08 -1.53 6.12
CA ALA A 110 6.62 -1.52 7.47
C ALA A 110 5.56 -2.02 8.46
N GLU A 111 6.01 -2.69 9.52
CA GLU A 111 5.12 -3.17 10.58
C GLU A 111 4.46 -1.99 11.32
N GLY A 112 3.31 -2.24 11.95
CA GLY A 112 2.62 -1.24 12.78
C GLY A 112 1.69 -0.28 12.01
N GLY A 113 1.32 -0.60 10.76
CA GLY A 113 0.27 0.13 10.04
C GLY A 113 0.69 1.49 9.47
N SER A 114 1.99 1.79 9.42
CA SER A 114 2.49 2.99 8.74
C SER A 114 2.34 2.86 7.21
N SER A 115 2.34 3.99 6.50
CA SER A 115 2.40 4.00 5.03
C SER A 115 3.80 3.80 4.45
N GLU A 116 4.78 3.50 5.30
CA GLU A 116 6.16 3.29 4.91
C GLU A 116 6.37 1.89 4.32
N TYR A 117 7.27 1.78 3.35
CA TYR A 117 7.79 0.51 2.83
C TYR A 117 9.29 0.42 3.08
N GLN A 118 9.76 -0.75 3.50
CA GLN A 118 11.17 -1.02 3.79
C GLN A 118 11.73 -2.04 2.82
N GLY A 119 12.97 -1.86 2.40
CA GLY A 119 13.69 -2.78 1.54
C GLY A 119 15.10 -2.31 1.28
N GLU A 120 15.57 -2.48 0.05
CA GLU A 120 16.93 -2.15 -0.35
C GLU A 120 16.98 -1.32 -1.64
N ILE A 121 18.01 -0.49 -1.76
CA ILE A 121 18.35 0.28 -2.95
C ILE A 121 19.78 0.01 -3.38
N TYR A 122 19.98 -0.33 -4.65
CA TYR A 122 21.30 -0.53 -5.25
C TYR A 122 21.85 0.78 -5.82
N ASN A 123 23.10 1.12 -5.49
CA ASN A 123 23.80 2.26 -6.03
C ASN A 123 24.88 1.81 -7.02
N ARG A 124 24.66 2.13 -8.30
CA ARG A 124 25.56 1.78 -9.41
C ARG A 124 26.86 2.59 -9.42
N GLU A 125 26.89 3.74 -8.74
CA GLU A 125 28.08 4.60 -8.66
C GLU A 125 29.19 3.99 -7.81
N ASN A 126 28.83 3.12 -6.87
CA ASN A 126 29.78 2.49 -5.96
C ASN A 126 29.58 0.97 -5.79
N VAL A 127 28.63 0.38 -6.52
CA VAL A 127 28.32 -1.06 -6.51
C VAL A 127 27.88 -1.55 -5.13
N LYS A 128 27.22 -0.70 -4.33
CA LYS A 128 26.73 -1.05 -2.98
C LYS A 128 25.22 -1.05 -2.90
N THR A 129 24.71 -1.88 -2.01
CA THR A 129 23.29 -1.92 -1.64
C THR A 129 23.11 -1.29 -0.27
N TYR A 130 22.08 -0.46 -0.14
CA TYR A 130 21.71 0.25 1.08
C TYR A 130 20.29 -0.16 1.50
N ARG A 131 19.99 -0.05 2.79
CA ARG A 131 18.58 -0.15 3.21
C ARG A 131 17.86 1.13 2.83
N VAL A 132 16.58 1.00 2.52
CA VAL A 132 15.74 2.12 2.11
C VAL A 132 14.37 2.06 2.77
N ASN A 133 13.90 3.23 3.18
CA ASN A 133 12.52 3.46 3.59
C ASN A 133 11.86 4.35 2.53
N LEU A 134 10.71 3.91 2.03
CA LEU A 134 9.88 4.65 1.09
C LEU A 134 8.62 5.16 1.78
N THR A 135 8.40 6.47 1.74
CA THR A 135 7.20 7.10 2.31
C THR A 135 6.46 7.86 1.21
N PRO A 136 5.29 7.41 0.77
CA PRO A 136 4.44 8.18 -0.13
C PRO A 136 3.84 9.37 0.63
N ALA A 137 4.53 10.51 0.59
CA ALA A 137 4.16 11.72 1.34
C ALA A 137 2.98 12.47 0.69
N GLU A 138 2.93 12.52 -0.64
CA GLU A 138 1.87 13.17 -1.41
C GLU A 138 1.52 12.33 -2.63
N PRO A 139 0.43 12.63 -3.38
CA PRO A 139 0.10 11.90 -4.59
C PRO A 139 1.21 11.83 -5.63
N GLU A 140 2.02 12.89 -5.71
CA GLU A 140 3.12 13.02 -6.67
C GLU A 140 4.52 13.04 -6.03
N GLN A 141 4.61 12.77 -4.72
CA GLN A 141 5.87 12.82 -3.98
C GLN A 141 6.12 11.51 -3.24
N LEU A 142 7.30 10.93 -3.48
CA LEU A 142 7.81 9.77 -2.76
C LEU A 142 9.11 10.15 -2.08
N LEU A 143 9.14 10.06 -0.75
CA LEU A 143 10.37 10.19 0.02
C LEU A 143 11.12 8.86 -0.02
N VAL A 144 12.39 8.91 -0.41
CA VAL A 144 13.27 7.75 -0.56
C VAL A 144 14.46 7.93 0.36
N HIS A 145 14.39 7.36 1.55
CA HIS A 145 15.40 7.50 2.58
C HIS A 145 16.35 6.29 2.58
N ALA A 146 17.57 6.45 2.07
CA ALA A 146 18.58 5.40 1.96
C ALA A 146 19.65 5.55 3.06
N TYR A 147 20.02 4.46 3.73
CA TYR A 147 20.87 4.50 4.92
C TYR A 147 21.72 3.24 5.17
N VAL A 148 22.73 3.37 6.02
CA VAL A 148 23.62 2.28 6.48
C VAL A 148 23.42 2.06 7.97
N GLY A 149 23.19 0.82 8.41
CA GLY A 149 23.21 0.45 9.85
C GLY A 149 21.99 0.90 10.68
N ILE A 150 21.66 2.19 10.77
CA ILE A 150 20.40 2.70 11.33
C ILE A 150 19.88 3.90 10.50
N PRO A 151 18.56 4.18 10.45
CA PRO A 151 17.99 5.25 9.62
C PRO A 151 18.59 6.64 9.86
N LEU A 152 19.12 6.91 11.05
CA LEU A 152 19.76 8.20 11.34
C LEU A 152 20.98 8.51 10.45
N PHE A 153 21.67 7.48 9.93
CA PHE A 153 22.84 7.61 9.06
C PHE A 153 22.49 7.37 7.59
N GLY A 154 21.65 8.25 7.06
CA GLY A 154 21.14 8.16 5.69
C GLY A 154 20.98 9.50 5.00
N LYS A 155 20.48 9.43 3.77
CA LYS A 155 20.06 10.59 2.97
C LYS A 155 18.65 10.34 2.45
N THR A 156 17.81 11.35 2.54
CA THR A 156 16.48 11.35 1.94
C THR A 156 16.54 11.99 0.56
N GLN A 157 15.96 11.31 -0.42
CA GLN A 157 15.68 11.88 -1.72
C GLN A 157 14.19 12.12 -1.92
N VAL A 158 13.84 13.11 -2.73
CA VAL A 158 12.46 13.39 -3.12
C VAL A 158 12.23 12.97 -4.57
N TRP A 159 11.56 11.83 -4.76
CA TRP A 159 11.19 11.35 -6.09
C TRP A 159 9.82 11.88 -6.49
N ARG A 160 9.65 12.14 -7.79
CA ARG A 160 8.42 12.75 -8.33
C ARG A 160 7.80 11.88 -9.39
N ARG A 161 6.49 11.98 -9.58
CA ARG A 161 5.85 11.34 -10.74
C ARG A 161 6.40 11.93 -12.03
N PRO A 162 6.57 11.14 -13.10
CA PRO A 162 6.77 11.72 -14.41
C PRO A 162 5.57 12.61 -14.73
N ALA A 163 5.81 13.78 -15.33
CA ALA A 163 4.72 14.59 -15.86
C ALA A 163 3.87 13.69 -16.75
N ALA A 164 2.54 13.74 -16.58
CA ALA A 164 1.64 13.00 -17.44
C ALA A 164 2.04 13.27 -18.89
N GLU A 165 2.40 12.22 -19.64
CA GLU A 165 2.43 12.34 -21.10
C GLU A 165 0.98 12.62 -21.47
N GLN A 166 0.65 13.91 -21.55
CA GLN A 166 -0.60 14.39 -22.11
C GLN A 166 -0.63 13.80 -23.51
N GLY A 167 -1.40 12.73 -23.68
CA GLY A 167 -1.52 12.04 -24.94
C GLY A 167 -1.86 13.07 -25.99
N SER A 168 -0.94 13.30 -26.92
CA SER A 168 -1.26 13.75 -28.25
C SER A 168 -2.01 12.59 -28.88
N GLY A 169 -3.32 12.52 -28.58
CA GLY A 169 -4.26 11.79 -29.39
C GLY A 169 -4.22 12.41 -30.78
N GLN A 170 -3.70 11.65 -31.73
CA GLN A 170 -3.91 11.86 -33.14
C GLN A 170 -4.12 10.49 -33.78
#